data_AF-K1XY58-F1
#
_entry.id   AF-K1XY58-F1
#
_cell.length_a   1.000
_cell.length_b   1.000
_cell.length_c   1.000
_cell.angle_alpha   90.00
_cell.angle_beta   90.00
_cell.angle_gamma   90.00
#
_symmetry.space_group_name_H-M   'P 1'
#
loop_
_entity.id
_entity.type
_entity.pdbx_description
1 polymer ?
#
loop_
_entity_poly.entity_id
_entity_poly.type
_entity_poly.pdbx_seq_one_letter_code
_entity_poly.pdbx_strand_id
1 'polypeptide(L)'
;MTPELETLLTALHDEKIIVLLAPSFPVDFVYPDIVLNLKMLGIEKVVELTYAAKLINMEYEKILKENPDKRYICPNCPAIVKIVEIKYPELKENIINVSSPMVVMNRFVKKEYGEDYKTLFIGPCFAKKMEAKQYGIDYAITFKELQDIFDYIKENNISPKEFTYSVTEDDIPDFDDVYNNYTKIYPLAWGVAESLHIKGIINKDEILVVDGPKNLDAGFQAFKNNKKIRFLDILACEWWCIGGPGIMSKDPLDVRKQKILAYQEHCKTHKDWSKLGQVKDSEGLDIGRK
;
A
#
# COMPACT_ATOMS: atom_id res chain seq x y z
N MET A 1 22.89 11.49 -3.67
CA MET A 1 21.76 11.26 -2.75
C MET A 1 20.97 12.55 -2.61
N THR A 2 19.66 12.51 -2.34
CA THR A 2 18.86 13.73 -2.09
C THR A 2 18.89 14.08 -0.59
N PRO A 3 18.64 15.34 -0.18
CA PRO A 3 18.60 15.72 1.25
C PRO A 3 17.60 14.91 2.09
N GLU A 4 16.50 14.48 1.47
CA GLU A 4 15.50 13.63 2.10
C GLU A 4 16.05 12.23 2.43
N LEU A 5 16.83 11.64 1.51
CA LEU A 5 17.44 10.33 1.74
C LEU A 5 18.60 10.40 2.75
N GLU A 6 19.36 11.49 2.76
CA GLU A 6 20.35 11.76 3.81
C GLU A 6 19.69 11.86 5.19
N THR A 7 18.55 12.54 5.29
CA THR A 7 17.77 12.63 6.53
C THR A 7 17.28 11.26 6.98
N LEU A 8 16.80 10.43 6.05
CA LEU A 8 16.36 9.07 6.36
C LEU A 8 17.52 8.18 6.81
N LEU A 9 18.70 8.28 6.18
CA LEU A 9 19.88 7.52 6.62
C LEU A 9 20.27 7.85 8.05
N THR A 10 20.28 9.13 8.43
CA THR A 10 20.49 9.52 9.83
C THR A 10 19.40 8.96 10.74
N ALA A 11 18.13 9.02 10.34
CA ALA A 11 17.02 8.47 11.11
C ALA A 11 17.13 6.95 11.33
N LEU A 12 17.66 6.19 10.35
CA LEU A 12 17.93 4.74 10.50
C LEU A 12 18.98 4.44 11.59
N HIS A 13 19.84 5.41 11.94
CA HIS A 13 20.77 5.30 13.07
C HIS A 13 20.20 5.77 14.41
N ASP A 14 19.27 6.73 14.41
CA ASP A 14 18.86 7.42 15.64
C ASP A 14 17.46 7.04 16.14
N GLU A 15 16.61 6.48 15.26
CA GLU A 15 15.20 6.25 15.53
C GLU A 15 14.81 4.77 15.36
N LYS A 16 13.78 4.35 16.10
CA LYS A 16 13.14 3.05 15.88
C LYS A 16 12.19 3.15 14.71
N ILE A 17 12.50 2.50 13.59
CA ILE A 17 11.67 2.58 12.37
C ILE A 17 10.87 1.29 12.16
N ILE A 18 9.59 1.45 11.83
CA ILE A 18 8.72 0.41 11.27
C ILE A 18 8.45 0.73 9.80
N VAL A 19 8.72 -0.23 8.92
CA VAL A 19 8.41 -0.10 7.49
C VAL A 19 6.98 -0.51 7.19
N LEU A 20 6.30 0.33 6.41
CA LEU A 20 5.01 0.06 5.79
C LEU A 20 5.22 -0.25 4.29
N LEU A 21 5.42 -1.53 3.95
CA LEU A 21 5.78 -1.94 2.59
C LEU A 21 4.55 -2.14 1.70
N ALA A 22 4.54 -1.46 0.55
CA ALA A 22 3.47 -1.62 -0.44
C ALA A 22 3.54 -2.98 -1.17
N PRO A 23 2.41 -3.65 -1.43
CA PRO A 23 2.37 -5.01 -2.01
C PRO A 23 2.80 -5.11 -3.48
N SER A 24 3.12 -3.99 -4.12
CA SER A 24 3.70 -3.97 -5.46
C SER A 24 5.21 -4.22 -5.47
N PHE A 25 5.86 -4.35 -4.30
CA PHE A 25 7.29 -4.61 -4.19
C PHE A 25 7.78 -5.82 -5.00
N PRO A 26 7.02 -6.93 -5.20
CA PRO A 26 7.52 -8.11 -5.93
C PRO A 26 7.90 -7.83 -7.38
N VAL A 27 7.47 -6.68 -7.93
CA VAL A 27 7.86 -6.24 -9.27
C VAL A 27 9.38 -5.97 -9.36
N ASP A 28 9.93 -5.34 -8.32
CA ASP A 28 11.31 -4.85 -8.28
C ASP A 28 12.20 -5.62 -7.29
N PHE A 29 11.62 -6.18 -6.23
CA PHE A 29 12.36 -6.85 -5.16
C PHE A 29 11.84 -8.27 -4.94
N VAL A 30 12.72 -9.16 -4.48
CA VAL A 30 12.41 -10.57 -4.23
C VAL A 30 12.02 -10.74 -2.76
N TYR A 31 10.97 -11.53 -2.52
CA TYR A 31 10.62 -12.01 -1.17
C TYR A 31 11.22 -13.42 -0.99
N PRO A 32 11.76 -13.78 0.19
CA PRO A 32 11.84 -12.99 1.43
C PRO A 32 12.97 -11.94 1.49
N ASP A 33 13.92 -11.95 0.54
CA ASP A 33 15.17 -11.17 0.59
C ASP A 33 14.99 -9.68 0.90
N ILE A 34 13.94 -9.04 0.39
CA ILE A 34 13.65 -7.63 0.66
C ILE A 34 13.46 -7.34 2.15
N VAL A 35 12.83 -8.24 2.90
CA VAL A 35 12.59 -8.06 4.33
C VAL A 35 13.92 -8.14 5.08
N LEU A 36 14.74 -9.12 4.73
CA LEU A 36 16.08 -9.28 5.29
C LEU A 36 16.96 -8.06 4.98
N ASN A 37 16.95 -7.58 3.73
CA ASN A 37 17.72 -6.40 3.33
C ASN A 37 17.29 -5.15 4.10
N LEU A 38 15.99 -4.96 4.34
CA LEU A 38 15.49 -3.86 5.17
C LEU A 38 15.94 -4.00 6.63
N LYS A 39 15.87 -5.21 7.20
CA LYS A 39 16.39 -5.48 8.55
C LYS A 39 17.89 -5.20 8.67
N MET A 40 18.67 -5.51 7.63
CA MET A 40 20.10 -5.18 7.55
C MET A 40 20.38 -3.66 7.45
N LEU A 41 19.38 -2.83 7.13
CA LEU A 41 19.47 -1.37 7.19
C LEU A 41 19.18 -0.80 8.59
N GLY A 42 19.04 -1.63 9.62
CA GLY A 42 18.68 -1.18 10.97
C GLY A 42 17.18 -1.08 11.23
N ILE A 43 16.34 -1.56 10.32
CA ILE A 43 14.89 -1.54 10.50
C ILE A 43 14.49 -2.72 11.38
N GLU A 44 13.92 -2.44 12.54
CA GLU A 44 13.51 -3.48 13.48
C GLU A 44 12.31 -4.28 12.96
N LYS A 45 11.29 -3.57 12.45
CA LYS A 45 10.02 -4.18 12.02
C LYS A 45 9.65 -3.81 10.59
N VAL A 46 9.23 -4.81 9.81
CA VAL A 46 8.75 -4.66 8.44
C VAL A 46 7.36 -5.26 8.36
N VAL A 47 6.37 -4.43 8.02
CA VAL A 47 4.98 -4.87 7.85
C VAL A 47 4.46 -4.58 6.44
N GLU A 48 3.56 -5.43 5.95
CA GLU A 48 2.97 -5.27 4.62
C GLU A 48 1.58 -4.62 4.67
N LEU A 49 1.30 -3.67 3.76
CA LEU A 49 0.00 -2.97 3.72
C LEU A 49 -1.22 -3.85 3.43
N THR A 50 -1.03 -5.12 3.07
CA THR A 50 -2.12 -6.05 2.71
C THR A 50 -3.06 -6.33 3.87
N TYR A 51 -2.56 -6.29 5.10
CA TYR A 51 -3.40 -6.39 6.29
C TYR A 51 -4.38 -5.20 6.38
N ALA A 52 -3.88 -3.96 6.26
CA ALA A 52 -4.73 -2.78 6.21
C ALA A 52 -5.71 -2.80 5.02
N ALA A 53 -5.29 -3.32 3.87
CA ALA A 53 -6.16 -3.52 2.71
C ALA A 53 -7.34 -4.47 3.03
N LYS A 54 -7.13 -5.49 3.85
CA LYS A 54 -8.21 -6.37 4.33
C LYS A 54 -9.21 -5.62 5.20
N LEU A 55 -8.73 -4.81 6.15
CA LEU A 55 -9.60 -4.01 7.02
C LEU A 55 -10.44 -3.02 6.21
N ILE A 56 -9.81 -2.38 5.22
CA ILE A 56 -10.48 -1.47 4.28
C ILE A 56 -11.56 -2.19 3.47
N ASN A 57 -11.28 -3.38 2.95
CA ASN A 57 -12.28 -4.15 2.21
C ASN A 57 -13.47 -4.56 3.09
N MET A 58 -13.25 -4.89 4.36
CA MET A 58 -14.36 -5.16 5.29
C MET A 58 -15.24 -3.93 5.50
N GLU A 59 -14.64 -2.74 5.60
CA GLU A 59 -15.40 -1.49 5.72
C GLU A 59 -16.11 -1.12 4.41
N TYR A 60 -15.48 -1.35 3.25
CA TYR A 60 -16.14 -1.20 1.94
C TYR A 60 -17.35 -2.12 1.81
N GLU A 61 -17.20 -3.38 2.21
CA GLU A 61 -18.29 -4.36 2.19
C GLU A 61 -19.48 -3.89 3.02
N LYS A 62 -19.21 -3.42 4.25
CA LYS A 62 -20.22 -2.85 5.14
C LYS A 62 -20.91 -1.63 4.52
N ILE A 63 -20.14 -0.66 4.04
CA ILE A 63 -20.67 0.57 3.44
C ILE A 63 -21.56 0.26 2.23
N LEU A 64 -21.13 -0.64 1.35
CA LEU A 64 -21.89 -1.04 0.16
C LEU A 64 -23.19 -1.81 0.50
N LYS A 65 -23.18 -2.61 1.57
CA LYS A 65 -24.37 -3.31 2.08
C LYS A 65 -25.38 -2.34 2.71
N GLU A 66 -24.90 -1.41 3.53
CA GLU A 66 -25.76 -0.44 4.24
C GLU A 66 -26.32 0.63 3.30
N ASN A 67 -25.68 0.88 2.15
CA ASN A 67 -26.06 1.91 1.21
C ASN A 67 -26.24 1.34 -0.21
N PRO A 68 -27.28 0.51 -0.45
CA PRO A 68 -27.49 -0.17 -1.73
C PRO A 68 -27.66 0.82 -2.90
N ASP A 69 -28.21 2.01 -2.66
CA ASP A 69 -28.49 2.99 -3.71
C ASP A 69 -27.35 4.03 -3.91
N LYS A 70 -26.31 3.98 -3.07
CA LYS A 70 -25.18 4.91 -3.17
C LYS A 70 -24.09 4.40 -4.10
N ARG A 71 -23.29 5.35 -4.58
CA ARG A 71 -22.25 5.16 -5.59
C ARG A 71 -20.94 5.73 -5.05
N TYR A 72 -19.87 4.97 -5.18
CA TYR A 72 -18.60 5.23 -4.53
C TYR A 72 -17.43 5.25 -5.51
N ILE A 73 -16.46 6.12 -5.22
CA ILE A 73 -15.16 6.22 -5.86
C ILE A 73 -14.12 5.74 -4.85
N CYS A 74 -13.28 4.79 -5.27
CA CYS A 74 -12.19 4.27 -4.45
C CYS A 74 -11.08 5.33 -4.27
N PRO A 75 -10.65 5.63 -3.03
CA PRO A 75 -9.72 6.70 -2.72
C PRO A 75 -8.26 6.22 -2.60
N ASN A 76 -7.97 4.97 -2.98
CA ASN A 76 -6.64 4.36 -2.79
C ASN A 76 -5.52 5.11 -3.52
N CYS A 77 -5.84 5.79 -4.63
CA CYS A 77 -4.94 6.70 -5.33
C CYS A 77 -5.08 8.15 -4.82
N PRO A 78 -4.07 8.70 -4.12
CA PRO A 78 -4.13 10.09 -3.66
C PRO A 78 -4.24 11.10 -4.81
N ALA A 79 -3.67 10.79 -5.98
CA ALA A 79 -3.80 11.64 -7.16
C ALA A 79 -5.26 11.74 -7.64
N ILE A 80 -6.01 10.63 -7.60
CA ILE A 80 -7.44 10.63 -7.96
C ILE A 80 -8.27 11.45 -6.99
N VAL A 81 -8.03 11.30 -5.67
CA VAL A 81 -8.69 12.14 -4.67
C VAL A 81 -8.48 13.61 -5.02
N LYS A 82 -7.24 14.01 -5.34
CA LYS A 82 -6.94 15.39 -5.67
C LYS A 82 -7.57 15.85 -6.99
N ILE A 83 -7.59 14.99 -8.00
CA ILE A 83 -8.25 15.27 -9.28
C ILE A 83 -9.75 15.47 -9.09
N VAL A 84 -10.40 14.65 -8.26
CA VAL A 84 -11.82 14.82 -7.94
C VAL A 84 -12.05 16.15 -7.21
N GLU A 85 -11.25 16.48 -6.20
CA GLU A 85 -11.36 17.75 -5.47
C GLU A 85 -11.24 18.99 -6.37
N ILE A 86 -10.38 18.95 -7.38
CA ILE A 86 -10.07 20.11 -8.24
C ILE A 86 -10.96 20.15 -9.48
N LYS A 87 -11.08 19.03 -10.21
CA LYS A 87 -11.65 18.97 -11.57
C LYS A 87 -13.07 18.43 -11.60
N TYR A 88 -13.46 17.61 -10.62
CA TYR A 88 -14.79 17.01 -10.52
C TYR A 88 -15.40 17.21 -9.13
N PRO A 89 -15.50 18.46 -8.63
CA PRO A 89 -15.95 18.74 -7.27
C PRO A 89 -17.36 18.18 -6.97
N GLU A 90 -18.20 18.01 -7.99
CA GLU A 90 -19.52 17.37 -7.87
C GLU A 90 -19.46 15.88 -7.51
N LEU A 91 -18.32 15.22 -7.73
CA LEU A 91 -18.07 13.82 -7.37
C LEU A 91 -17.41 13.66 -6.00
N LYS A 92 -17.13 14.76 -5.29
CA LYS A 92 -16.44 14.72 -3.99
C LYS A 92 -17.18 13.87 -2.96
N GLU A 93 -18.51 13.97 -2.91
CA GLU A 93 -19.35 13.18 -2.01
C GLU A 93 -19.44 11.70 -2.40
N ASN A 94 -18.99 11.33 -3.61
CA ASN A 94 -18.86 9.93 -4.02
C ASN A 94 -17.56 9.31 -3.53
N ILE A 95 -16.56 10.08 -3.07
CA ILE A 95 -15.35 9.49 -2.49
C ILE A 95 -15.74 8.79 -1.19
N ILE A 96 -15.52 7.48 -1.11
CA ILE A 96 -15.81 6.73 0.12
C ILE A 96 -14.95 7.27 1.27
N ASN A 97 -15.54 7.43 2.46
CA ASN A 97 -14.87 7.99 3.62
C ASN A 97 -13.99 6.95 4.34
N VAL A 98 -13.05 6.35 3.61
CA VAL A 98 -12.11 5.35 4.12
C VAL A 98 -10.70 5.72 3.67
N SER A 99 -9.77 5.69 4.61
CA SER A 99 -8.36 5.99 4.41
C SER A 99 -7.67 4.94 3.55
N SER A 100 -6.53 5.30 2.95
CA SER A 100 -5.77 4.36 2.14
C SER A 100 -5.05 3.32 3.02
N PRO A 101 -4.61 2.17 2.45
CA PRO A 101 -3.92 1.13 3.22
C PRO A 101 -2.71 1.66 3.99
N MET A 102 -1.96 2.62 3.43
CA MET A 102 -0.82 3.26 4.10
C MET A 102 -1.24 3.96 5.41
N VAL A 103 -2.31 4.75 5.36
CA VAL A 103 -2.79 5.52 6.52
C VAL A 103 -3.39 4.61 7.58
N VAL A 104 -4.19 3.63 7.17
CA VAL A 104 -4.77 2.65 8.09
C VAL A 104 -3.68 1.80 8.75
N MET A 105 -2.66 1.40 7.99
CA MET A 105 -1.53 0.65 8.54
C MET A 105 -0.69 1.50 9.50
N ASN A 106 -0.45 2.78 9.20
CA ASN A 106 0.23 3.70 10.11
C ASN A 106 -0.47 3.75 11.47
N ARG A 107 -1.80 3.97 11.47
CA ARG A 107 -2.60 3.99 12.70
C ARG A 107 -2.53 2.65 13.45
N PHE A 108 -2.57 1.54 12.71
CA PHE A 108 -2.49 0.21 13.30
C PHE A 108 -1.15 -0.02 14.01
N VAL A 109 -0.02 0.24 13.33
CA VAL A 109 1.30 -0.01 13.93
C VAL A 109 1.59 0.92 15.11
N LYS A 110 1.10 2.16 15.10
CA LYS A 110 1.21 3.09 16.23
C LYS A 110 0.41 2.62 17.44
N LYS A 111 -0.80 2.08 17.21
CA LYS A 111 -1.63 1.46 18.26
C LYS A 111 -0.96 0.21 18.84
N GLU A 112 -0.42 -0.65 17.98
CA GLU A 112 0.09 -1.97 18.35
C GLU A 112 1.48 -1.90 19.00
N TYR A 113 2.40 -1.16 18.38
CA TYR A 113 3.80 -1.13 18.79
C TYR A 113 4.19 0.12 19.58
N GLY A 114 3.38 1.17 19.53
CA GLY A 114 3.61 2.42 20.26
C GLY A 114 3.94 3.61 19.35
N GLU A 115 3.79 4.81 19.92
CA GLU A 115 4.04 6.09 19.23
C GLU A 115 5.53 6.43 19.10
N ASP A 116 6.40 5.74 19.83
CA ASP A 116 7.86 5.89 19.77
C ASP A 116 8.45 5.36 18.45
N TYR A 117 7.77 4.41 17.81
CA TYR A 117 8.15 3.92 16.50
C TYR A 117 7.83 4.92 15.40
N LYS A 118 8.83 5.30 14.62
CA LYS A 118 8.71 6.13 13.42
C LYS A 118 8.30 5.29 12.23
N THR A 119 7.39 5.78 11.40
CA THR A 119 6.88 5.00 10.27
C THR A 119 7.52 5.42 8.96
N LEU A 120 8.01 4.42 8.22
CA LEU A 120 8.59 4.59 6.88
C LEU A 120 7.71 3.88 5.86
N PHE A 121 6.98 4.63 5.04
CA PHE A 121 6.31 4.07 3.88
C PHE A 121 7.30 3.84 2.74
N ILE A 122 7.24 2.64 2.13
CA ILE A 122 8.02 2.30 0.94
C ILE A 122 7.05 1.78 -0.14
N GLY A 123 6.98 2.46 -1.29
CA GLY A 123 6.05 2.06 -2.34
C GLY A 123 6.32 2.58 -3.75
N PRO A 124 5.39 2.38 -4.68
CA PRO A 124 5.63 2.67 -6.10
C PRO A 124 5.26 4.10 -6.51
N CYS A 125 4.85 4.98 -5.59
CA CYS A 125 4.10 6.19 -5.94
C CYS A 125 4.64 7.45 -5.25
N PHE A 126 5.01 8.46 -6.03
CA PHE A 126 5.40 9.78 -5.50
C PHE A 126 4.26 10.52 -4.80
N ALA A 127 3.02 10.38 -5.29
CA ALA A 127 1.87 11.05 -4.69
C ALA A 127 1.57 10.54 -3.27
N LYS A 128 2.04 9.33 -2.91
CA LYS A 128 1.94 8.82 -1.53
C LYS A 128 2.79 9.60 -0.54
N LYS A 129 3.88 10.26 -0.97
CA LYS A 129 4.70 11.12 -0.10
C LYS A 129 3.90 12.35 0.39
N MET A 130 3.05 12.90 -0.47
CA MET A 130 2.14 13.98 -0.09
C MET A 130 1.05 13.51 0.89
N GLU A 131 0.47 12.33 0.64
CA GLU A 131 -0.50 11.72 1.55
C GLU A 131 0.14 11.36 2.89
N ALA A 132 1.38 10.87 2.89
CA ALA A 132 2.16 10.56 4.09
C ALA A 132 2.28 11.79 4.99
N LYS A 133 2.68 12.93 4.42
CA LYS A 133 2.75 14.21 5.14
C LYS A 133 1.39 14.66 5.68
N GLN A 134 0.31 14.44 4.94
CA GLN A 134 -1.04 14.83 5.37
C GLN A 134 -1.53 14.00 6.57
N TYR A 135 -1.15 12.72 6.64
CA TYR A 135 -1.68 11.77 7.61
C TYR A 135 -0.67 11.34 8.68
N GLY A 136 0.44 12.07 8.83
CA GLY A 136 1.41 11.87 9.91
C GLY A 136 2.21 10.57 9.80
N ILE A 137 2.57 10.17 8.59
CA ILE A 137 3.62 9.16 8.37
C ILE A 137 4.96 9.91 8.40
N ASP A 138 5.91 9.43 9.20
CA ASP A 138 7.17 10.15 9.47
C ASP A 138 8.06 10.25 8.22
N TYR A 139 8.19 9.16 7.46
CA TYR A 139 9.01 9.07 6.26
C TYR A 139 8.28 8.35 5.11
N ALA A 140 8.54 8.76 3.87
CA ALA A 140 7.96 8.11 2.70
C ALA A 140 8.93 8.14 1.52
N ILE A 141 9.30 6.97 1.02
CA ILE A 141 10.18 6.82 -0.13
C ILE A 141 9.56 5.90 -1.18
N THR A 142 10.07 6.00 -2.39
CA THR A 142 9.75 5.10 -3.48
C THR A 142 10.68 3.89 -3.52
N PHE A 143 10.29 2.84 -4.26
CA PHE A 143 11.17 1.70 -4.52
C PHE A 143 12.49 2.09 -5.19
N LYS A 144 12.45 3.04 -6.14
CA LYS A 144 13.67 3.60 -6.72
C LYS A 144 14.56 4.27 -5.68
N GLU A 145 13.99 5.10 -4.81
CA GLU A 145 14.74 5.77 -3.74
C GLU A 145 15.31 4.76 -2.71
N LEU A 146 14.60 3.66 -2.44
CA LEU A 146 15.13 2.55 -1.64
C LEU A 146 16.34 1.89 -2.32
N GLN A 147 16.28 1.68 -3.63
CA GLN A 147 17.42 1.14 -4.38
C GLN A 147 18.61 2.09 -4.35
N ASP A 148 18.38 3.40 -4.50
CA ASP A 148 19.42 4.43 -4.38
C ASP A 148 20.12 4.37 -3.01
N ILE A 149 19.39 4.06 -1.92
CA ILE A 149 19.94 3.84 -0.58
C ILE A 149 20.80 2.56 -0.53
N PHE A 150 20.30 1.44 -1.05
CA PHE A 150 21.07 0.19 -1.08
C PHE A 150 22.37 0.34 -1.86
N ASP A 151 22.32 1.00 -3.01
CA ASP A 151 23.49 1.26 -3.86
C ASP A 151 24.49 2.16 -3.13
N TYR A 152 24.02 3.23 -2.48
CA TYR A 152 24.88 4.12 -1.70
C TYR A 152 25.62 3.40 -0.56
N ILE A 153 24.91 2.58 0.23
CA ILE A 153 25.51 1.81 1.33
C ILE A 153 26.58 0.85 0.82
N LYS A 154 26.29 0.17 -0.30
CA LYS A 154 27.22 -0.75 -0.95
C LYS A 154 28.46 -0.04 -1.48
N GLU A 155 28.29 1.08 -2.17
CA GLU A 155 29.39 1.86 -2.76
C GLU A 155 30.33 2.45 -1.69
N ASN A 156 29.78 2.83 -0.54
CA ASN A 156 30.55 3.46 0.55
C ASN A 156 31.01 2.44 1.62
N ASN A 157 30.73 1.15 1.45
CA ASN A 157 31.03 0.09 2.42
C ASN A 157 30.55 0.42 3.84
N ILE A 158 29.36 1.02 3.97
CA ILE A 158 28.76 1.36 5.26
C ILE A 158 28.39 0.06 5.97
N SER A 159 28.93 -0.13 7.18
CA SER A 159 28.75 -1.36 7.95
C SER A 159 27.39 -1.39 8.64
N PRO A 160 26.61 -2.49 8.54
CA PRO A 160 25.35 -2.66 9.28
C PRO A 160 25.48 -2.56 10.81
N LYS A 161 26.70 -2.70 11.34
CA LYS A 161 26.99 -2.58 12.78
C LYS A 161 26.83 -1.15 13.34
N GLU A 162 26.58 -0.17 12.48
CA GLU A 162 26.36 1.22 12.89
C GLU A 162 24.88 1.52 13.17
N PHE A 163 23.95 0.60 12.87
CA PHE A 163 22.52 0.83 13.02
C PHE A 163 21.94 0.39 14.39
N THR A 164 20.75 0.91 14.74
CA THR A 164 20.03 0.64 16.01
C THR A 164 19.61 -0.80 16.20
N TYR A 165 19.48 -1.55 15.10
CA TYR A 165 19.13 -2.96 15.10
C TYR A 165 20.14 -3.75 14.25
N SER A 166 20.50 -4.94 14.73
CA SER A 166 21.45 -5.84 14.06
C SER A 166 20.80 -7.21 13.89
N VAL A 167 20.81 -7.72 12.67
CA VAL A 167 20.29 -9.06 12.33
C VAL A 167 21.09 -10.14 13.07
N THR A 168 20.38 -11.11 13.63
CA THR A 168 20.85 -12.25 14.41
C THR A 168 20.44 -13.56 13.74
N GLU A 169 20.95 -14.70 14.24
CA GLU A 169 20.57 -16.03 13.72
C GLU A 169 19.10 -16.39 13.98
N ASP A 170 18.45 -15.72 14.94
CA ASP A 170 17.05 -15.92 15.30
C ASP A 170 16.09 -15.11 14.40
N ASP A 171 16.61 -14.19 13.58
CA ASP A 171 15.79 -13.35 12.74
C ASP A 171 15.25 -14.10 11.53
N ILE A 172 13.91 -14.13 11.46
CA ILE A 172 13.19 -14.70 10.34
C ILE A 172 13.14 -13.64 9.23
N PRO A 173 13.53 -13.96 7.98
CA PRO A 173 13.47 -13.03 6.87
C PRO A 173 12.02 -12.85 6.40
N ASP A 174 11.11 -12.51 7.29
CA ASP A 174 9.68 -12.44 7.02
C ASP A 174 9.03 -11.26 7.73
N PHE A 175 7.84 -10.88 7.27
CA PHE A 175 7.10 -9.76 7.82
C PHE A 175 6.75 -9.98 9.30
N ASP A 176 6.85 -8.91 10.07
CA ASP A 176 6.47 -8.89 11.47
C ASP A 176 4.93 -8.92 11.61
N ASP A 177 4.41 -9.88 12.38
CA ASP A 177 3.10 -9.94 13.10
C ASP A 177 1.79 -9.46 12.42
N VAL A 178 1.75 -9.21 11.10
CA VAL A 178 0.53 -8.85 10.37
C VAL A 178 0.48 -9.46 8.98
N TYR A 179 -0.01 -10.69 8.90
CA TYR A 179 -0.14 -11.37 7.63
C TYR A 179 -1.55 -11.32 7.05
N ASN A 180 -1.63 -10.98 5.76
CA ASN A 180 -2.82 -11.26 4.96
C ASN A 180 -2.47 -11.68 3.54
N ASN A 181 -3.28 -12.59 2.98
CA ASN A 181 -2.96 -13.23 1.71
C ASN A 181 -3.85 -12.78 0.54
N TYR A 182 -5.16 -12.75 0.73
CA TYR A 182 -6.09 -12.56 -0.39
C TYR A 182 -6.08 -11.13 -0.95
N THR A 183 -5.57 -10.15 -0.19
CA THR A 183 -5.41 -8.76 -0.67
C THR A 183 -4.04 -8.49 -1.29
N LYS A 184 -3.13 -9.48 -1.41
CA LYS A 184 -1.84 -9.31 -2.11
C LYS A 184 -2.01 -8.90 -3.58
N ILE A 185 -3.17 -9.12 -4.18
CA ILE A 185 -3.54 -8.68 -5.53
C ILE A 185 -3.96 -7.21 -5.63
N TYR A 186 -4.04 -6.46 -4.51
CA TYR A 186 -4.39 -5.03 -4.51
C TYR A 186 -3.67 -4.16 -5.55
N PRO A 187 -2.37 -4.35 -5.87
CA PRO A 187 -1.71 -3.48 -6.82
C PRO A 187 -2.09 -3.76 -8.30
N LEU A 188 -2.87 -4.81 -8.56
CA LEU A 188 -3.31 -5.23 -9.89
C LEU A 188 -4.66 -4.59 -10.26
N ALA A 189 -4.97 -4.61 -11.56
CA ALA A 189 -6.31 -4.35 -12.07
C ALA A 189 -7.33 -5.27 -11.37
N TRP A 190 -8.48 -4.73 -11.00
CA TRP A 190 -9.51 -5.44 -10.24
C TRP A 190 -9.08 -5.94 -8.86
N GLY A 191 -7.86 -5.62 -8.39
CA GLY A 191 -7.33 -6.11 -7.12
C GLY A 191 -8.22 -5.79 -5.93
N VAL A 192 -8.77 -4.57 -5.86
CA VAL A 192 -9.75 -4.19 -4.83
C VAL A 192 -11.03 -5.00 -4.99
N ALA A 193 -11.63 -5.00 -6.18
CA ALA A 193 -12.92 -5.64 -6.44
C ALA A 193 -12.90 -7.18 -6.27
N GLU A 194 -11.82 -7.85 -6.63
CA GLU A 194 -11.66 -9.31 -6.50
C GLU A 194 -11.35 -9.75 -5.07
N SER A 195 -10.65 -8.90 -4.30
CA SER A 195 -10.38 -9.15 -2.90
C SER A 195 -11.49 -8.63 -1.97
N LEU A 196 -12.43 -7.86 -2.50
CA LEU A 196 -13.65 -7.44 -1.83
C LEU A 196 -14.66 -8.58 -1.90
N HIS A 197 -15.30 -8.92 -0.79
CA HIS A 197 -16.31 -9.99 -0.74
C HIS A 197 -17.65 -9.55 -1.36
N ILE A 198 -17.64 -9.11 -2.62
CA ILE A 198 -18.74 -8.44 -3.33
C ILE A 198 -19.96 -9.34 -3.64
N LYS A 199 -19.86 -10.66 -3.41
CA LYS A 199 -20.91 -11.61 -3.78
C LYS A 199 -22.22 -11.29 -3.06
N GLY A 200 -23.26 -10.97 -3.83
CA GLY A 200 -24.58 -10.60 -3.31
C GLY A 200 -24.71 -9.13 -2.85
N ILE A 201 -23.70 -8.30 -3.09
CA ILE A 201 -23.69 -6.87 -2.70
C ILE A 201 -23.67 -5.98 -3.94
N ILE A 202 -22.79 -6.28 -4.88
CA ILE A 202 -22.59 -5.53 -6.12
C ILE A 202 -22.22 -6.50 -7.24
N ASN A 203 -22.81 -6.33 -8.42
CA ASN A 203 -22.54 -7.14 -9.59
C ASN A 203 -21.30 -6.62 -10.34
N LYS A 204 -20.63 -7.49 -11.10
CA LYS A 204 -19.42 -7.12 -11.86
C LYS A 204 -19.65 -5.97 -12.85
N ASP A 205 -20.84 -5.88 -13.42
CA ASP A 205 -21.25 -4.84 -14.37
C ASP A 205 -21.69 -3.52 -13.70
N GLU A 206 -21.70 -3.47 -12.36
CA GLU A 206 -21.84 -2.25 -11.55
C GLU A 206 -20.48 -1.71 -11.07
N ILE A 207 -19.38 -2.38 -11.42
CA ILE A 207 -18.01 -1.98 -11.10
C ILE A 207 -17.34 -1.44 -12.36
N LEU A 208 -16.72 -0.28 -12.25
CA LEU A 208 -15.90 0.32 -13.30
C LEU A 208 -14.45 0.41 -12.82
N VAL A 209 -13.55 -0.17 -13.59
CA VAL A 209 -12.11 -0.25 -13.30
C VAL A 209 -11.38 0.53 -14.40
N VAL A 210 -10.68 1.62 -14.04
CA VAL A 210 -9.99 2.54 -14.96
C VAL A 210 -8.56 2.85 -14.49
N ASP A 211 -7.60 2.81 -15.40
CA ASP A 211 -6.23 3.25 -15.12
C ASP A 211 -5.68 4.16 -16.22
N GLY A 212 -4.61 4.86 -15.89
CA GLY A 212 -3.84 5.66 -16.83
C GLY A 212 -4.37 7.08 -17.03
N PRO A 213 -3.47 8.06 -17.21
CA PRO A 213 -3.83 9.47 -17.26
C PRO A 213 -4.74 9.80 -18.45
N LYS A 214 -4.63 9.05 -19.56
CA LYS A 214 -5.44 9.23 -20.77
C LYS A 214 -6.89 8.80 -20.60
N ASN A 215 -7.18 7.90 -19.67
CA ASN A 215 -8.52 7.32 -19.50
C ASN A 215 -9.31 7.99 -18.37
N LEU A 216 -8.69 8.83 -17.55
CA LEU A 216 -9.31 9.38 -16.35
C LEU A 216 -10.59 10.16 -16.65
N ASP A 217 -10.54 11.07 -17.63
CA ASP A 217 -11.68 11.89 -18.00
C ASP A 217 -12.84 11.02 -18.51
N ALA A 218 -12.54 10.04 -19.36
CA ALA A 218 -13.53 9.08 -19.84
C ALA A 218 -14.13 8.25 -18.70
N GLY A 219 -13.31 7.82 -17.73
CA GLY A 219 -13.73 7.09 -16.54
C GLY A 219 -14.69 7.89 -15.66
N PHE A 220 -14.35 9.15 -15.36
CA PHE A 220 -15.23 10.04 -14.59
C PHE A 220 -16.53 10.35 -15.34
N GLN A 221 -16.48 10.56 -16.67
CA GLN A 221 -17.70 10.78 -17.45
C GLN A 221 -18.58 9.53 -17.51
N ALA A 222 -17.99 8.35 -17.67
CA ALA A 222 -18.71 7.08 -17.62
C ALA A 222 -19.40 6.90 -16.26
N PHE A 223 -18.70 7.19 -15.16
CA PHE A 223 -19.30 7.19 -13.82
C PHE A 223 -20.41 8.25 -13.69
N LYS A 224 -20.26 9.47 -14.23
CA LYS A 224 -21.32 10.49 -14.15
C LYS A 224 -22.59 10.07 -14.90
N ASN A 225 -22.42 9.54 -16.10
CA ASN A 225 -23.51 9.31 -17.05
C ASN A 225 -24.18 7.94 -16.87
N ASN A 226 -23.43 6.92 -16.47
CA ASN A 226 -23.96 5.58 -16.22
C ASN A 226 -24.26 5.36 -14.74
N LYS A 227 -25.52 5.56 -14.35
CA LYS A 227 -25.97 5.39 -12.95
C LYS A 227 -25.93 3.95 -12.45
N LYS A 228 -25.78 2.96 -13.33
CA LYS A 228 -25.59 1.55 -12.97
C LYS A 228 -24.24 1.31 -12.28
N ILE A 229 -23.22 2.11 -12.58
CA ILE A 229 -21.91 1.96 -11.92
C ILE A 229 -22.02 2.43 -10.47
N ARG A 230 -21.89 1.52 -9.52
CA ARG A 230 -21.92 1.78 -8.08
C ARG A 230 -20.54 1.86 -7.45
N PHE A 231 -19.51 1.27 -8.06
CA PHE A 231 -18.15 1.33 -7.55
C PHE A 231 -17.16 1.66 -8.67
N LEU A 232 -16.47 2.80 -8.56
CA LEU A 232 -15.41 3.22 -9.46
C LEU A 232 -14.05 3.00 -8.78
N ASP A 233 -13.30 2.00 -9.26
CA ASP A 233 -11.89 1.83 -8.94
C ASP A 233 -11.08 2.49 -10.05
N ILE A 234 -10.43 3.60 -9.72
CA ILE A 234 -9.71 4.41 -10.69
C ILE A 234 -8.33 4.79 -10.15
N LEU A 235 -7.29 4.61 -10.96
CA LEU A 235 -5.91 4.97 -10.62
C LEU A 235 -5.29 5.86 -11.71
N ALA A 236 -4.43 6.80 -11.31
CA ALA A 236 -3.82 7.75 -12.24
C ALA A 236 -2.71 7.16 -13.12
N CYS A 237 -2.03 6.11 -12.65
CA CYS A 237 -0.92 5.48 -13.37
C CYS A 237 -1.43 4.49 -14.42
N GLU A 238 -0.73 4.36 -15.55
CA GLU A 238 -0.94 3.22 -16.43
C GLU A 238 -0.45 1.95 -15.71
N TRP A 239 -1.18 0.84 -15.87
CA TRP A 239 -0.87 -0.44 -15.24
C TRP A 239 -0.96 -0.42 -13.71
N TRP A 240 -1.88 0.36 -13.18
CA TRP A 240 -2.20 0.36 -11.75
C TRP A 240 -0.96 0.66 -10.88
N CYS A 241 -0.85 0.06 -9.70
CA CYS A 241 0.30 0.31 -8.82
C CYS A 241 1.59 -0.36 -9.33
N ILE A 242 1.51 -1.42 -10.16
CA ILE A 242 2.68 -2.11 -10.74
C ILE A 242 3.31 -1.36 -11.93
N GLY A 243 2.64 -0.33 -12.44
CA GLY A 243 3.20 0.68 -13.36
C GLY A 243 3.44 2.03 -12.68
N GLY A 244 3.44 2.08 -11.34
CA GLY A 244 3.68 3.31 -10.60
C GLY A 244 5.05 3.92 -10.92
N PRO A 245 5.19 5.25 -10.81
CA PRO A 245 6.38 5.96 -11.29
C PRO A 245 7.65 5.72 -10.46
N GLY A 246 7.52 5.06 -9.30
CA GLY A 246 8.63 4.57 -8.49
C GLY A 246 9.06 3.14 -8.81
N ILE A 247 8.39 2.45 -9.75
CA ILE A 247 8.77 1.10 -10.21
C ILE A 247 9.98 1.20 -11.14
N MET A 248 10.98 0.34 -10.94
CA MET A 248 12.23 0.33 -11.71
C MET A 248 12.21 -0.67 -12.87
N SER A 249 11.50 -1.78 -12.70
CA SER A 249 11.40 -2.86 -13.67
C SER A 249 10.97 -2.32 -15.03
N LYS A 250 11.65 -2.80 -16.08
CA LYS A 250 11.32 -2.57 -17.49
C LYS A 250 10.56 -3.76 -18.09
N ASP A 251 10.17 -4.72 -17.27
CA ASP A 251 9.48 -5.92 -17.72
C ASP A 251 8.12 -5.55 -18.35
N PRO A 252 7.63 -6.33 -19.32
CA PRO A 252 6.27 -6.22 -19.82
C PRO A 252 5.23 -6.38 -18.70
N LEU A 253 4.04 -5.78 -18.89
CA LEU A 253 2.94 -5.82 -17.92
C LEU A 253 2.63 -7.22 -17.40
N ASP A 254 2.56 -8.22 -18.28
CA ASP A 254 2.16 -9.57 -17.89
C ASP A 254 3.22 -10.25 -16.99
N VAL A 255 4.50 -9.94 -17.19
CA VAL A 255 5.58 -10.43 -16.30
C VAL A 255 5.46 -9.79 -14.92
N ARG A 256 5.16 -8.49 -14.83
CA ARG A 256 4.94 -7.81 -13.55
C ARG A 256 3.73 -8.39 -12.81
N LYS A 257 2.64 -8.68 -13.52
CA LYS A 257 1.46 -9.35 -12.94
C LYS A 257 1.83 -10.74 -12.42
N GLN A 258 2.57 -11.53 -13.19
CA GLN A 258 3.02 -12.86 -12.79
C GLN A 258 3.86 -12.82 -11.52
N LYS A 259 4.74 -11.82 -11.34
CA LYS A 259 5.51 -11.63 -10.10
C LYS A 259 4.60 -11.44 -8.88
N ILE A 260 3.55 -10.62 -8.99
CA ILE A 260 2.56 -10.43 -7.90
C ILE A 260 1.81 -11.75 -7.59
N LEU A 261 1.35 -12.45 -8.63
CA LEU A 261 0.60 -13.69 -8.47
C LEU A 261 1.47 -14.82 -7.90
N ALA A 262 2.72 -14.93 -8.34
CA ALA A 262 3.68 -15.89 -7.82
C ALA A 262 4.00 -15.62 -6.35
N TYR A 263 4.18 -14.35 -5.98
CA TYR A 263 4.33 -13.95 -4.58
C TYR A 263 3.10 -14.32 -3.73
N GLN A 264 1.89 -14.03 -4.21
CA GLN A 264 0.67 -14.44 -3.50
C GLN A 264 0.60 -15.97 -3.33
N GLU A 265 0.93 -16.74 -4.37
CA GLU A 265 0.91 -18.20 -4.31
C GLU A 265 1.96 -18.73 -3.33
N HIS A 266 3.18 -18.18 -3.36
CA HIS A 266 4.22 -18.51 -2.41
C HIS A 266 3.77 -18.32 -0.96
N CYS A 267 3.13 -17.18 -0.67
CA CYS A 267 2.63 -16.88 0.67
C CYS A 267 1.48 -17.80 1.13
N LYS A 268 0.69 -18.42 0.23
CA LYS A 268 -0.35 -19.42 0.60
C LYS A 268 0.24 -20.66 1.26
N THR A 269 1.45 -21.04 0.87
CA THR A 269 2.06 -22.32 1.26
C THR A 269 2.73 -22.26 2.62
N HIS A 270 3.06 -21.06 3.11
CA HIS A 270 3.61 -20.81 4.44
C HIS A 270 2.44 -20.75 5.44
N LYS A 271 2.39 -21.68 6.40
CA LYS A 271 1.19 -21.95 7.22
C LYS A 271 1.22 -21.40 8.64
N ASP A 272 2.28 -20.73 9.07
CA ASP A 272 2.44 -20.32 10.48
C ASP A 272 2.61 -18.81 10.62
N TRP A 273 1.58 -18.08 10.19
CA TRP A 273 1.48 -16.65 10.42
C TRP A 273 0.81 -16.43 11.78
N SER A 274 1.52 -15.72 12.66
CA SER A 274 1.35 -15.64 14.11
C SER A 274 -0.03 -15.17 14.60
N LYS A 275 -0.18 -15.08 15.93
CA LYS A 275 -1.42 -14.77 16.66
C LYS A 275 -1.96 -13.34 16.41
N LEU A 276 -1.24 -12.49 15.69
CA LEU A 276 -1.52 -11.07 15.42
C LEU A 276 -1.83 -10.82 13.92
N GLY A 277 -2.60 -9.78 13.62
CA GLY A 277 -3.20 -9.54 12.29
C GLY A 277 -4.59 -10.17 12.13
N GLN A 278 -5.22 -10.50 13.25
CA GLN A 278 -6.64 -10.85 13.32
C GLN A 278 -7.49 -9.58 13.33
N VAL A 279 -8.72 -9.69 12.85
CA VAL A 279 -9.65 -8.53 12.82
C VAL A 279 -9.83 -7.91 14.22
N LYS A 280 -9.85 -8.73 15.27
CA LYS A 280 -9.95 -8.25 16.67
C LYS A 280 -8.82 -7.29 17.06
N ASP A 281 -7.63 -7.44 16.49
CA ASP A 281 -6.47 -6.61 16.83
C ASP A 281 -6.68 -5.16 16.31
N SER A 282 -7.53 -5.00 15.28
CA SER A 282 -7.95 -3.71 14.73
C SER A 282 -9.16 -3.08 15.44
N GLU A 283 -9.66 -3.65 16.54
CA GLU A 283 -10.83 -3.11 17.24
C GLU A 283 -10.58 -1.66 17.70
N GLY A 284 -11.52 -0.76 17.44
CA GLY A 284 -11.40 0.66 17.76
C GLY A 284 -10.43 1.45 16.87
N LEU A 285 -9.83 0.83 15.84
CA LEU A 285 -8.98 1.54 14.88
C LEU A 285 -9.83 2.46 13.98
N ASP A 286 -9.44 3.73 13.89
CA ASP A 286 -10.07 4.63 12.92
C ASP A 286 -9.63 4.29 11.49
N ILE A 287 -10.59 3.91 10.65
CA ILE A 287 -10.41 3.61 9.22
C ILE A 287 -10.81 4.82 8.35
N GLY A 288 -11.45 5.85 8.92
CA GLY A 288 -11.97 7.00 8.21
C GLY A 288 -10.89 7.93 7.65
N ARG A 289 -11.25 8.79 6.70
CA ARG A 289 -10.33 9.81 6.12
C ARG A 289 -10.25 11.11 6.92
N LYS A 290 -11.15 11.29 7.90
CA LYS A 290 -11.35 12.53 8.65
C LYS A 290 -10.48 12.57 9.91
#